data_AF-A0A3N5M2C3-F1
#
_entry.id   AF-A0A3N5M2C3-F1
#
_cell.length_a   1.000
_cell.length_b   1.000
_cell.length_c   1.000
_cell.angle_alpha   90.00
_cell.angle_beta   90.00
_cell.angle_gamma   90.00
#
_symmetry.space_group_name_H-M   'P 1'
#
loop_
_entity.id
_entity.type
_entity.pdbx_description
1 polymer ?
#
loop_
_entity_poly.entity_id
_entity_poly.type
_entity_poly.pdbx_seq_one_letter_code
_entity_poly.pdbx_strand_id
1 'polypeptide(L)'
;MKKLMGVLLVVLALVVGIVPLFTDCLSQGRALTTTDGKTVPMKCHWTAIAEIGAAIPLGLVGIFNITSKRKETFSTLSLLGMGLGALIIAFPTVLIGVCANPSMICNMIMKPTLIAAGTLAIAASLVVFVISVRMDRGQANIAQAAG
;
A
#
# COMPACT_ATOMS: atom_id res chain seq x y z
N MET A 1 -1.48 14.97 -14.90
CA MET A 1 -1.16 14.71 -13.48
C MET A 1 -2.04 13.66 -12.81
N LYS A 2 -3.38 13.75 -12.82
CA LYS A 2 -4.23 12.78 -12.09
C LYS A 2 -4.06 11.32 -12.52
N LYS A 3 -4.03 11.05 -13.83
CA LYS A 3 -3.73 9.71 -14.37
C LYS A 3 -2.35 9.20 -13.95
N LEU A 4 -1.36 10.09 -13.82
CA LEU A 4 -0.01 9.76 -13.39
C LEU A 4 -0.01 9.25 -11.94
N MET A 5 -0.78 9.90 -11.05
CA MET A 5 -0.92 9.48 -9.66
C MET A 5 -1.72 8.18 -9.51
N GLY A 6 -2.79 8.00 -10.30
CA GLY A 6 -3.52 6.74 -10.34
C GLY A 6 -2.64 5.57 -10.82
N VAL A 7 -1.88 5.77 -11.89
CA VAL A 7 -0.91 4.76 -12.39
C VAL A 7 0.16 4.49 -11.34
N LEU A 8 0.68 5.51 -10.67
CA LEU A 8 1.65 5.34 -9.59
C LEU A 8 1.11 4.46 -8.46
N LEU A 9 -0.13 4.67 -8.03
CA LEU A 9 -0.78 3.84 -6.99
C LEU A 9 -0.95 2.38 -7.44
N VAL A 10 -1.30 2.14 -8.71
CA VAL A 10 -1.38 0.77 -9.26
C VAL A 10 -0.01 0.11 -9.29
N VAL A 11 1.03 0.84 -9.71
CA VAL A 11 2.41 0.33 -9.71
C VAL A 11 2.86 0.01 -8.29
N LEU A 12 2.59 0.90 -7.34
CA LEU A 12 2.89 0.67 -5.93
C LEU A 12 2.15 -0.54 -5.37
N ALA A 13 0.87 -0.72 -5.71
CA ALA A 13 0.11 -1.91 -5.31
C ALA A 13 0.71 -3.21 -5.86
N LEU A 14 1.17 -3.20 -7.12
CA LEU A 14 1.88 -4.35 -7.69
C LEU A 14 3.21 -4.62 -6.97
N VAL A 15 4.00 -3.59 -6.67
CA VAL A 15 5.24 -3.74 -5.91
C VAL A 15 4.97 -4.34 -4.52
N VAL A 16 3.98 -3.81 -3.81
CA VAL A 16 3.58 -4.28 -2.47
C VAL A 16 3.03 -5.71 -2.50
N GLY A 17 2.28 -6.09 -3.53
CA GLY A 17 1.78 -7.46 -3.66
C GLY A 17 2.84 -8.48 -4.09
N ILE A 18 3.77 -8.08 -4.96
CA ILE A 18 4.73 -8.99 -5.59
C ILE A 18 6.00 -9.15 -4.75
N VAL A 19 6.58 -8.07 -4.23
CA VAL A 19 7.86 -8.14 -3.51
C VAL A 19 7.83 -9.12 -2.33
N PRO A 20 6.80 -9.14 -1.46
CA PRO A 20 6.72 -10.07 -0.33
C PRO A 20 6.69 -11.55 -0.73
N LEU A 21 6.16 -11.89 -1.91
CA LEU A 21 6.05 -13.27 -2.42
C LEU A 21 7.41 -13.87 -2.84
N PHE A 22 8.39 -13.01 -3.12
CA PHE A 22 9.74 -13.42 -3.53
C PHE A 22 10.78 -13.19 -2.43
N THR A 23 10.43 -12.40 -1.41
CA THR A 23 11.34 -12.02 -0.31
C THR A 23 10.97 -12.64 1.02
N ASP A 24 9.96 -13.51 1.06
CA ASP A 24 9.68 -14.32 2.23
C ASP A 24 10.71 -15.44 2.40
N CYS A 25 10.93 -15.83 3.67
CA CYS A 25 11.90 -16.86 4.01
C CYS A 25 11.51 -18.25 3.48
N LEU A 26 10.22 -18.50 3.22
CA LEU A 26 9.72 -19.80 2.76
C LEU A 26 10.05 -20.00 1.27
N SER A 27 9.95 -18.95 0.46
CA SER A 27 10.40 -18.91 -0.94
C SER A 27 11.91 -19.12 -1.10
N GLN A 28 12.70 -18.74 -0.08
CA GLN A 28 14.15 -18.99 0.01
C GLN A 28 14.51 -20.39 0.56
N GLY A 29 13.52 -21.26 0.76
CA GLY A 29 13.74 -22.61 1.32
C GLY A 29 14.12 -22.62 2.81
N ARG A 30 14.00 -21.50 3.51
CA ARG A 30 14.31 -21.38 4.93
C ARG A 30 13.03 -21.47 5.76
N ALA A 31 12.66 -22.69 6.13
CA ALA A 31 11.60 -22.97 7.10
C ALA A 31 12.20 -23.22 8.49
N LEU A 32 11.42 -22.93 9.54
CA LEU A 32 11.79 -23.36 10.90
C LEU A 32 11.49 -24.84 11.03
N THR A 33 12.50 -25.64 11.35
CA THR A 33 12.32 -27.02 11.81
C THR A 33 12.00 -27.00 13.29
N THR A 34 10.74 -27.26 13.65
CA THR A 34 10.40 -27.45 15.06
C THR A 34 11.02 -28.75 15.58
N THR A 35 11.16 -28.89 16.89
CA THR A 35 11.69 -30.10 17.56
C THR A 35 10.88 -31.37 17.24
N ASP A 36 9.64 -31.22 16.77
CA ASP A 36 8.79 -32.31 16.26
C ASP A 36 9.03 -32.68 14.79
N GLY A 37 10.09 -32.16 14.14
CA GLY A 37 10.41 -32.45 12.74
C GLY A 37 9.49 -31.80 11.70
N LYS A 38 8.52 -30.98 12.13
CA LYS A 38 7.62 -30.25 11.22
C LYS A 38 8.25 -28.93 10.77
N THR A 39 8.10 -28.59 9.49
CA THR A 39 8.48 -27.29 8.94
C THR A 39 7.33 -26.31 9.07
N VAL A 40 7.49 -25.26 9.88
CA VAL A 40 6.47 -24.21 10.05
C VAL A 40 6.86 -22.92 9.33
N PRO A 41 5.92 -22.25 8.63
CA PRO A 41 6.18 -20.97 7.99
C PRO A 41 6.47 -19.89 9.03
N MET A 42 7.46 -19.04 8.76
CA MET A 42 7.79 -17.89 9.61
C MET A 42 6.72 -16.79 9.53
N LYS A 43 6.73 -15.85 10.49
CA LYS A 43 5.84 -14.65 10.52
C LYS A 43 5.84 -13.88 9.20
N CYS A 44 6.99 -13.80 8.56
CA CYS A 44 7.24 -13.15 7.27
C CYS A 44 6.28 -13.62 6.15
N HIS A 45 5.89 -14.90 6.14
CA HIS A 45 4.95 -15.45 5.16
C HIS A 45 3.52 -14.93 5.38
N TRP A 46 3.09 -14.83 6.64
CA TRP A 46 1.79 -14.28 6.99
C TRP A 46 1.72 -12.78 6.76
N THR A 47 2.82 -12.06 6.99
CA THR A 47 2.95 -10.66 6.59
C THR A 47 2.78 -10.50 5.08
N ALA A 48 3.42 -11.35 4.27
CA ALA A 48 3.28 -11.31 2.81
C ALA A 48 1.81 -11.51 2.35
N ILE A 49 1.09 -12.44 2.97
CA ILE A 49 -0.32 -12.68 2.67
C ILE A 49 -1.19 -11.47 3.07
N ALA A 50 -0.96 -10.89 4.25
CA ALA A 50 -1.70 -9.72 4.71
C ALA A 50 -1.47 -8.50 3.80
N GLU A 51 -0.23 -8.31 3.37
CA GLU A 51 0.20 -7.28 2.43
C GLU A 51 -0.51 -7.39 1.08
N ILE A 52 -0.60 -8.60 0.52
CA ILE A 52 -1.38 -8.85 -0.72
C ILE A 52 -2.84 -8.47 -0.50
N GLY A 53 -3.40 -8.81 0.67
CA GLY A 53 -4.76 -8.43 1.06
C GLY A 53 -4.98 -6.92 1.08
N ALA A 54 -3.97 -6.12 1.45
CA ALA A 54 -4.03 -4.66 1.41
C ALA A 54 -3.66 -4.06 0.05
N ALA A 55 -2.83 -4.74 -0.75
CA ALA A 55 -2.44 -4.32 -2.09
C ALA A 55 -3.62 -4.34 -3.06
N ILE A 56 -4.52 -5.34 -2.96
CA ILE A 56 -5.71 -5.44 -3.81
C ILE A 56 -6.61 -4.19 -3.73
N PRO A 57 -7.09 -3.76 -2.54
CA PRO A 57 -7.91 -2.56 -2.43
C PRO A 57 -7.12 -1.30 -2.81
N LEU A 58 -5.80 -1.24 -2.57
CA LEU A 58 -4.97 -0.11 -3.02
C LEU A 58 -4.91 -0.04 -4.55
N GLY A 59 -4.78 -1.18 -5.22
CA GLY A 59 -4.81 -1.28 -6.68
C GLY A 59 -6.17 -0.86 -7.24
N LEU A 60 -7.27 -1.29 -6.61
CA LEU A 60 -8.62 -0.87 -6.98
C LEU A 60 -8.78 0.66 -6.84
N VAL A 61 -8.31 1.23 -5.73
CA VAL A 61 -8.25 2.69 -5.52
C VAL A 61 -7.48 3.36 -6.67
N GLY A 62 -6.30 2.84 -7.05
CA GLY A 62 -5.54 3.36 -8.18
C GLY A 62 -6.33 3.34 -9.50
N ILE A 63 -6.99 2.22 -9.82
CA ILE A 63 -7.80 2.05 -11.03
C ILE A 63 -9.00 3.00 -11.04
N PHE A 64 -9.74 3.08 -9.92
CA PHE A 64 -10.87 4.00 -9.79
C PHE A 64 -10.44 5.45 -9.95
N ASN A 65 -9.23 5.82 -9.51
CA ASN A 65 -8.67 7.16 -9.67
C ASN A 65 -8.34 7.50 -11.14
N ILE A 66 -8.01 6.49 -11.97
CA ILE A 66 -7.76 6.66 -13.41
C ILE A 66 -9.09 6.81 -14.18
N THR A 67 -10.10 6.03 -13.83
CA THR A 67 -11.36 5.92 -14.60
C THR A 67 -12.43 6.92 -14.14
N SER A 68 -12.49 7.26 -12.86
CA SER A 68 -13.52 8.17 -12.33
C SER A 68 -13.26 9.62 -12.71
N LYS A 69 -14.31 10.34 -13.10
CA LYS A 69 -14.31 11.79 -13.30
C LYS A 69 -15.05 12.56 -12.20
N ARG A 70 -15.70 11.85 -11.27
CA ARG A 70 -16.55 12.44 -10.22
C ARG A 70 -15.74 12.92 -9.02
N LYS A 71 -15.99 14.17 -8.59
CA LYS A 71 -15.26 14.86 -7.51
C LYS A 71 -15.42 14.20 -6.14
N GLU A 72 -16.67 13.89 -5.77
CA GLU A 72 -17.05 13.17 -4.54
C GLU A 72 -16.25 11.87 -4.33
N THR A 73 -16.03 11.12 -5.42
CA THR A 73 -15.30 9.85 -5.38
C THR A 73 -13.84 10.04 -4.99
N PHE A 74 -13.20 11.18 -5.27
CA PHE A 74 -11.76 11.33 -4.97
C PHE A 74 -11.47 11.58 -3.49
N SER A 75 -12.38 12.22 -2.75
CA SER A 75 -12.18 12.50 -1.33
C SER A 75 -12.18 11.21 -0.51
N THR A 76 -13.19 10.36 -0.75
CA THR A 76 -13.29 9.05 -0.08
C THR A 76 -12.16 8.11 -0.47
N LEU A 77 -11.76 8.10 -1.75
CA LEU A 77 -10.67 7.28 -2.25
C LEU A 77 -9.30 7.70 -1.71
N SER A 78 -9.09 9.00 -1.46
CA SER A 78 -7.86 9.50 -0.86
C SER A 78 -7.75 9.11 0.61
N LEU A 79 -8.86 9.14 1.35
CA LEU A 79 -8.92 8.69 2.74
C LEU A 79 -8.61 7.19 2.85
N LEU A 80 -9.21 6.39 1.95
CA LEU A 80 -8.92 4.96 1.81
C LEU A 80 -7.46 4.71 1.43
N GLY A 81 -6.90 5.46 0.47
CA GLY A 81 -5.50 5.33 0.06
C GLY A 81 -4.51 5.64 1.18
N MET A 82 -4.79 6.67 2.00
CA MET A 82 -4.00 6.96 3.20
C MET A 82 -4.10 5.85 4.25
N GLY A 83 -5.30 5.34 4.52
CA GLY A 83 -5.51 4.26 5.47
C GLY A 83 -4.82 2.96 5.05
N LEU A 84 -4.92 2.60 3.76
CA LEU A 84 -4.24 1.44 3.19
C LEU A 84 -2.73 1.60 3.20
N GLY A 85 -2.20 2.78 2.86
CA GLY A 85 -0.76 3.06 2.96
C GLY A 85 -0.24 2.94 4.39
N ALA A 86 -1.01 3.38 5.38
CA ALA A 86 -0.66 3.20 6.80
C ALA A 86 -0.70 1.73 7.22
N LEU A 87 -1.69 0.96 6.74
CA LEU A 87 -1.78 -0.48 7.00
C LEU A 87 -0.58 -1.26 6.42
N ILE A 88 -0.15 -0.93 5.21
CA ILE A 88 1.05 -1.51 4.56
C ILE A 88 2.32 -1.27 5.40
N ILE A 89 2.40 -0.13 6.10
CA ILE A 89 3.51 0.11 7.03
C ILE A 89 3.31 -0.65 8.35
N ALA A 90 2.06 -0.74 8.83
CA ALA A 90 1.73 -1.36 10.11
C ALA A 90 1.92 -2.88 10.11
N PHE A 91 1.63 -3.59 9.01
CA PHE A 91 1.81 -5.05 8.91
C PHE A 91 3.25 -5.52 9.23
N PRO A 92 4.30 -4.99 8.59
CA PRO A 92 5.68 -5.41 8.84
C PRO A 92 6.30 -4.83 10.12
N THR A 93 5.66 -3.85 10.78
CA THR A 93 6.22 -3.15 11.95
C THR A 93 5.58 -3.51 13.28
N VAL A 94 4.25 -3.45 13.37
CA VAL A 94 3.49 -3.58 14.64
C VAL A 94 2.43 -4.68 14.64
N LEU A 95 1.79 -4.98 13.50
CA LEU A 95 0.67 -5.94 13.45
C LEU A 95 1.13 -7.40 13.46
N ILE A 96 2.00 -7.78 12.51
CA ILE A 96 2.52 -9.16 12.40
C ILE A 96 4.02 -9.17 12.70
N GLY A 97 4.72 -8.17 12.17
CA GLY A 97 6.17 -8.04 12.29
C GLY A 97 6.93 -9.00 11.38
N VAL A 98 8.14 -8.61 11.01
CA VAL A 98 9.06 -9.45 10.25
C VAL A 98 9.99 -10.24 11.17
N CYS A 99 10.81 -11.09 10.57
CA CYS A 99 11.74 -11.99 11.22
C CYS A 99 12.79 -11.17 12.01
N ALA A 100 13.06 -11.55 13.27
CA ALA A 100 13.89 -10.77 14.20
C ALA A 100 15.38 -10.73 13.84
N ASN A 101 15.85 -11.70 13.07
CA ASN A 101 17.25 -11.78 12.68
C ASN A 101 17.56 -10.78 11.56
N PRO A 102 18.47 -9.82 11.77
CA PRO A 102 18.76 -8.78 10.80
C PRO A 102 19.46 -9.27 9.53
N SER A 103 20.08 -10.46 9.52
CA SER A 103 20.74 -11.01 8.33
C SER A 103 19.79 -11.67 7.33
N MET A 104 18.49 -11.71 7.62
CA MET A 104 17.49 -12.36 6.76
C MET A 104 16.95 -11.39 5.70
N ILE A 105 16.71 -11.89 4.49
CA ILE A 105 16.27 -11.09 3.33
C ILE A 105 14.95 -10.32 3.58
N CYS A 106 14.05 -10.88 4.41
CA CYS A 106 12.82 -10.21 4.77
C CYS A 106 13.06 -8.91 5.57
N ASN A 107 14.04 -8.89 6.48
CA ASN A 107 14.33 -7.67 7.25
C ASN A 107 15.15 -6.66 6.42
N MET A 108 16.00 -7.14 5.51
CA MET A 108 16.87 -6.30 4.68
C MET A 108 16.19 -5.72 3.44
N ILE A 109 15.23 -6.43 2.83
CA ILE A 109 14.60 -6.02 1.56
C ILE A 109 13.11 -5.78 1.74
N MET A 110 12.37 -6.77 2.25
CA MET A 110 10.91 -6.67 2.35
C MET A 110 10.51 -5.48 3.23
N LYS A 111 10.98 -5.42 4.47
CA LYS A 111 10.63 -4.35 5.42
C LYS A 111 10.88 -2.93 4.88
N PRO A 112 12.08 -2.55 4.38
CA PRO A 112 12.30 -1.19 3.87
C PRO A 112 11.51 -0.91 2.59
N THR A 113 11.32 -1.92 1.72
CA THR A 113 10.53 -1.75 0.49
C THR A 113 9.07 -1.44 0.80
N LEU A 114 8.49 -2.14 1.79
CA LEU A 114 7.11 -1.93 2.24
C LEU A 114 6.92 -0.56 2.87
N ILE A 115 7.88 -0.15 3.71
CA ILE A 115 7.86 1.19 4.32
C ILE A 115 7.96 2.28 3.24
N ALA A 116 8.86 2.11 2.28
CA ALA A 116 9.01 3.04 1.15
C ALA A 116 7.74 3.09 0.29
N ALA A 117 7.16 1.94 -0.05
CA ALA A 117 5.95 1.88 -0.85
C ALA A 117 4.73 2.46 -0.13
N GLY A 118 4.57 2.16 1.16
CA GLY A 118 3.49 2.70 2.00
C GLY A 118 3.61 4.22 2.18
N THR A 119 4.81 4.74 2.42
CA THR A 119 5.02 6.20 2.53
C THR A 119 4.76 6.91 1.21
N LEU A 120 5.19 6.33 0.08
CA LEU A 120 4.86 6.85 -1.25
C LEU A 120 3.36 6.79 -1.55
N ALA A 121 2.66 5.73 -1.13
CA ALA A 121 1.22 5.61 -1.30
C ALA A 121 0.45 6.68 -0.50
N ILE A 122 0.88 6.95 0.73
CA ILE A 122 0.32 8.04 1.56
C ILE A 122 0.59 9.40 0.90
N ALA A 123 1.83 9.65 0.45
CA ALA A 123 2.19 10.90 -0.21
C ALA A 123 1.39 11.13 -1.50
N ALA A 124 1.25 10.09 -2.34
CA ALA A 124 0.44 10.15 -3.55
C ALA A 124 -1.04 10.41 -3.23
N SER A 125 -1.59 9.76 -2.19
CA SER A 125 -2.96 9.97 -1.75
C SER A 125 -3.19 11.38 -1.21
N LEU A 126 -2.23 11.94 -0.46
CA LEU A 126 -2.26 13.33 0.00
C LEU A 126 -2.26 14.32 -1.16
N VAL A 127 -1.43 14.09 -2.18
CA VAL A 127 -1.40 14.95 -3.38
C VAL A 127 -2.74 14.92 -4.11
N VAL A 128 -3.33 13.74 -4.28
CA VAL A 128 -4.67 13.59 -4.88
C VAL A 128 -5.71 14.32 -4.03
N PHE A 129 -5.66 14.19 -2.70
CA PHE A 129 -6.58 14.87 -1.79
C PHE A 129 -6.50 16.39 -1.93
N VAL A 130 -5.30 16.97 -1.91
CA VAL A 130 -5.09 18.43 -2.06
C VAL A 130 -5.61 18.92 -3.42
N ILE A 131 -5.36 18.19 -4.50
CA ILE A 131 -5.88 18.55 -5.83
C ILE A 131 -7.42 18.50 -5.85
N SER A 132 -8.00 17.52 -5.17
CA SER A 132 -9.46 17.34 -5.08
C SER A 132 -10.09 18.51 -4.33
N VAL A 133 -9.55 18.86 -3.15
CA VAL A 133 -10.00 20.00 -2.35
C VAL A 133 -9.88 21.33 -3.11
N ARG A 134 -8.79 21.54 -3.86
CA ARG A 134 -8.65 22.76 -4.69
C ARG A 134 -9.68 22.83 -5.81
N MET A 135 -10.05 21.69 -6.38
CA MET A 135 -11.08 21.65 -7.41
C MET A 135 -12.50 21.89 -6.87
N ASP A 136 -12.77 21.52 -5.62
CA ASP A 136 -14.04 21.83 -4.96
C ASP A 136 -14.18 23.33 -4.68
N ARG A 137 -13.15 23.96 -4.10
CA ARG A 137 -13.14 25.43 -3.90
C ARG A 137 -13.32 26.19 -5.20
N GLY A 138 -12.70 25.74 -6.29
CA GLY A 138 -12.87 26.36 -7.60
C GLY A 138 -14.33 26.35 -8.08
N GLN A 139 -15.05 25.24 -7.92
CA GLN A 139 -16.46 25.15 -8.34
C GLN A 139 -17.40 25.96 -7.44
N ALA A 140 -17.15 25.98 -6.13
CA ALA A 140 -17.89 26.81 -5.19
C ALA A 140 -17.75 28.31 -5.52
N ASN A 141 -16.52 28.76 -5.81
CA ASN A 141 -16.26 30.15 -6.19
C ASN A 141 -16.93 30.55 -7.51
N ILE A 142 -16.99 29.65 -8.50
CA ILE A 142 -17.67 29.92 -9.78
C ILE A 142 -19.19 29.95 -9.60
N ALA A 143 -19.74 29.07 -8.76
CA ALA A 143 -21.17 29.08 -8.41
C ALA A 143 -21.57 30.35 -7.65
N GLN A 144 -20.70 30.87 -6.79
CA GLN A 144 -20.91 32.16 -6.11
C GLN A 144 -20.72 33.37 -7.02
N ALA A 145 -19.94 33.26 -8.10
CA ALA A 145 -19.76 34.34 -9.08
C ALA A 145 -20.87 34.39 -10.15
N ALA A 146 -21.74 33.37 -10.20
CA ALA A 146 -22.84 33.25 -11.17
C ALA A 146 -24.23 33.51 -10.57
N GLY A 147 -24.32 33.86 -9.28
CA GLY A 147 -25.54 34.30 -8.58
C GLY A 147 -25.40 35.74 -8.12
#